data_AF-A0A7G9W8E6-F1
#
_entry.id   AF-A0A7G9W8E6-F1
#
_cell.length_a   1.000
_cell.length_b   1.000
_cell.length_c   1.000
_cell.angle_alpha   90.00
_cell.angle_beta   90.00
_cell.angle_gamma   90.00
#
_symmetry.space_group_name_H-M   'P 1'
#
loop_
_entity.id
_entity.type
_entity.pdbx_description
1 polymer ?
#
loop_
_entity_poly.entity_id
_entity_poly.type
_entity_poly.pdbx_seq_one_letter_code
_entity_poly.pdbx_strand_id
1 'polypeptide(L)'
;MDLKQIQSILSEFDELRNLTIQEIIKEIKKEALTYHDVHKNLNEADKQCVFNWEGSNKFSNLFSEISVLIEKEKRDLSLKNNSDKEVV
;
A
#
# COMPACT_ATOMS: atom_id res chain seq x y z
N MET A 1 0.66 28.93 17.39
CA MET A 1 1.37 27.75 16.85
C MET A 1 2.37 28.26 15.84
N ASP A 2 3.66 28.09 16.11
CA ASP A 2 4.74 28.58 15.25
C ASP A 2 4.86 27.70 13.99
N LEU A 3 5.26 28.27 12.85
CA LEU A 3 5.37 27.58 11.57
C LEU A 3 6.26 26.33 11.66
N LYS A 4 7.32 26.40 12.48
CA LYS A 4 8.22 25.27 12.75
C LYS A 4 7.53 24.12 13.48
N GLN A 5 6.60 24.44 14.39
CA GLN A 5 5.83 23.42 15.11
C GLN A 5 4.85 22.71 14.16
N ILE A 6 4.21 23.46 13.24
CA ILE A 6 3.36 22.87 12.20
C ILE A 6 4.17 21.92 11.32
N GLN A 7 5.37 22.33 10.89
CA GLN A 7 6.25 21.51 10.05
C GLN A 7 6.72 20.22 10.75
N SER A 8 7.07 20.29 12.04
CA SER A 8 7.44 19.10 12.83
C SER A 8 6.29 18.10 12.89
N ILE A 9 5.08 18.59 13.22
CA ILE A 9 3.88 17.74 13.33
C ILE A 9 3.56 17.08 11.98
N LEU A 10 3.64 17.82 10.87
CA LEU A 10 3.40 17.26 9.54
C LEU A 10 4.45 16.22 9.15
N SER A 11 5.72 16.45 9.50
CA SER A 11 6.81 15.50 9.21
C SER A 11 6.66 14.21 10.01
N GLU A 12 6.36 14.31 11.30
CA GLU A 12 6.08 13.14 12.15
C GLU A 12 4.85 12.37 11.65
N PHE A 13 3.81 13.08 11.20
CA PHE A 13 2.63 12.46 10.60
C PHE A 13 2.97 11.68 9.33
N ASP A 14 3.76 12.28 8.43
CA ASP A 14 4.18 11.62 7.19
C ASP A 14 5.07 10.40 7.47
N GLU A 15 5.96 10.48 8.47
CA GLU A 15 6.80 9.35 8.89
C GLU A 15 5.96 8.19 9.43
N LEU A 16 5.04 8.46 10.37
CA LEU A 16 4.14 7.44 10.94
C LEU A 16 3.23 6.81 9.87
N ARG A 17 2.75 7.63 8.93
CA ARG A 17 1.96 7.16 7.80
C ARG A 17 2.79 6.23 6.91
N ASN A 18 4.02 6.60 6.57
CA ASN A 18 4.91 5.76 5.77
C ASN A 18 5.22 4.42 6.46
N LEU A 19 5.46 4.44 7.78
CA LEU A 19 5.65 3.22 8.57
C LEU A 19 4.41 2.31 8.50
N THR A 20 3.23 2.89 8.66
CA THR A 20 1.96 2.17 8.58
C THR A 20 1.77 1.52 7.21
N ILE A 21 2.06 2.25 6.12
CA ILE A 21 2.01 1.73 4.75
C ILE A 21 2.93 0.51 4.59
N GLN A 22 4.16 0.59 5.10
CA GLN A 22 5.13 -0.50 5.00
C GLN A 22 4.69 -1.74 5.79
N GLU A 23 4.10 -1.56 6.98
CA GLU A 23 3.55 -2.66 7.77
C GLU A 23 2.38 -3.35 7.06
N ILE A 24 1.44 -2.59 6.50
CA ILE A 24 0.31 -3.15 5.73
C ILE A 24 0.83 -3.96 4.54
N ILE A 25 1.78 -3.41 3.77
CA ILE A 25 2.40 -4.11 2.63
C ILE A 25 3.05 -5.41 3.10
N LYS A 26 3.77 -5.37 4.22
CA LYS A 26 4.48 -6.53 4.77
C LYS A 26 3.53 -7.65 5.17
N GLU A 27 2.44 -7.34 5.88
CA GLU A 27 1.46 -8.35 6.28
C GLU A 27 0.69 -8.91 5.07
N ILE A 28 0.30 -8.07 4.10
CA ILE A 28 -0.35 -8.53 2.87
C ILE A 28 0.56 -9.49 2.08
N LYS A 29 1.86 -9.16 1.96
CA LYS A 29 2.84 -10.02 1.28
C LYS A 29 3.12 -11.32 2.00
N LYS A 30 2.99 -11.34 3.33
CA LYS A 30 3.19 -12.55 4.13
C LYS A 30 2.09 -13.58 3.85
N GLU A 31 0.88 -13.12 3.57
CA GLU A 31 -0.27 -13.98 3.25
C GLU A 31 -0.41 -14.27 1.75
N ALA A 32 0.26 -13.50 0.89
CA ALA A 32 0.16 -13.62 -0.56
C ALA A 32 1.32 -14.43 -1.17
N LEU A 33 0.99 -15.40 -2.03
CA LEU A 33 1.97 -16.19 -2.78
C LEU A 33 2.31 -15.55 -4.14
N THR A 34 1.41 -14.74 -4.67
CA THR A 34 1.56 -14.06 -5.95
C THR A 34 1.16 -12.59 -5.87
N TYR A 35 1.60 -11.77 -6.82
CA TYR A 35 1.12 -10.38 -6.94
C TYR A 35 -0.39 -10.28 -7.12
N HIS A 36 -1.01 -11.28 -7.76
CA HIS A 36 -2.46 -11.34 -7.89
C HIS A 36 -3.13 -11.46 -6.51
N ASP A 37 -2.58 -12.31 -5.63
CA ASP A 37 -3.06 -12.45 -4.25
C ASP A 37 -2.81 -11.18 -3.42
N VAL A 38 -1.68 -10.49 -3.65
CA VAL A 38 -1.41 -9.19 -3.02
C VAL A 38 -2.51 -8.17 -3.36
N HIS A 39 -2.87 -8.02 -4.63
CA HIS A 39 -3.93 -7.09 -5.03
C HIS A 39 -5.31 -7.49 -4.49
N LYS A 40 -5.59 -8.81 -4.45
CA LYS A 40 -6.84 -9.34 -3.91
C LYS A 40 -6.97 -9.03 -2.42
N ASN A 41 -5.94 -9.36 -1.64
CA ASN A 41 -5.88 -9.12 -0.19
C ASN A 41 -5.94 -7.61 0.13
N LEU A 42 -5.27 -6.78 -0.67
CA LEU A 42 -5.30 -5.32 -0.53
C LEU A 42 -6.71 -4.75 -0.75
N ASN A 43 -7.42 -5.20 -1.78
CA ASN A 43 -8.79 -4.78 -2.08
C ASN A 43 -9.77 -5.26 -1.00
N GLU A 44 -9.54 -6.45 -0.44
CA GLU A 44 -10.35 -6.98 0.67
C GLU A 44 -10.13 -6.16 1.95
N ALA A 45 -8.88 -5.81 2.27
CA ALA A 45 -8.54 -4.92 3.38
C ALA A 45 -9.17 -3.52 3.21
N ASP A 46 -9.09 -2.92 2.02
CA ASP A 46 -9.70 -1.63 1.73
C ASP A 46 -11.22 -1.67 1.96
N LYS A 47 -11.91 -2.69 1.45
CA LYS A 47 -13.35 -2.89 1.67
C LYS A 47 -13.71 -3.05 3.15
N GLN A 48 -12.92 -3.81 3.91
CA GLN A 48 -13.15 -3.99 5.35
C GLN A 48 -12.94 -2.68 6.13
N CYS A 49 -11.92 -1.90 5.78
CA CYS A 49 -11.68 -0.59 6.38
C CYS A 49 -12.80 0.41 6.04
N VAL A 50 -13.24 0.45 4.79
CA VAL A 50 -14.34 1.31 4.33
C VAL A 50 -15.68 0.96 4.99
N PHE A 51 -15.94 -0.33 5.23
CA PHE A 51 -17.16 -0.79 5.88
C PHE A 51 -17.17 -0.54 7.40
N ASN A 52 -16.01 -0.68 8.07
CA ASN A 52 -15.92 -0.60 9.52
C ASN A 52 -15.77 0.82 10.07
N TRP A 53 -15.34 1.79 9.27
CA TRP A 53 -15.14 3.17 9.72
C TRP A 53 -16.00 4.15 8.90
N GLU A 54 -16.87 4.90 9.59
CA GLU A 54 -17.53 6.10 9.06
C GLU A 54 -16.46 7.16 8.73
N GLY A 55 -15.85 7.04 7.54
CA GLY A 55 -14.72 7.89 7.13
C GLY A 55 -13.96 7.39 5.89
N SER A 56 -14.67 6.72 4.97
CA SER A 56 -14.15 5.98 3.82
C SER A 56 -13.09 6.70 2.97
N ASN A 57 -13.15 8.03 2.86
CA ASN A 57 -12.22 8.79 2.01
C ASN A 57 -10.78 8.84 2.55
N LYS A 58 -10.57 8.73 3.87
CA LYS A 58 -9.21 8.84 4.44
C LYS A 58 -8.37 7.58 4.20
N PHE A 59 -9.00 6.41 4.27
CA PHE A 59 -8.32 5.14 4.03
C PHE A 59 -8.16 4.83 2.55
N SER A 60 -9.10 5.24 1.70
CA SER A 60 -9.01 5.02 0.25
C SER A 60 -7.74 5.64 -0.34
N ASN A 61 -7.31 6.81 0.14
CA ASN A 61 -6.03 7.42 -0.26
C ASN A 61 -4.82 6.58 0.17
N LEU A 62 -4.87 5.99 1.36
CA LEU A 62 -3.80 5.13 1.89
C LEU A 62 -3.66 3.84 1.05
N PHE A 63 -4.78 3.17 0.77
CA PHE A 63 -4.79 1.95 -0.05
C PHE A 63 -4.42 2.22 -1.52
N SER A 64 -4.75 3.40 -2.04
CA SER A 64 -4.31 3.85 -3.37
C SER A 64 -2.79 4.00 -3.44
N GLU A 65 -2.17 4.60 -2.43
CA GLU A 65 -0.71 4.72 -2.37
C GLU A 65 0.00 3.38 -2.19
N ILE A 66 -0.55 2.51 -1.35
CA ILE A 66 -0.06 1.13 -1.21
C ILE A 66 -0.10 0.41 -2.56
N SER A 67 -1.19 0.55 -3.31
CA SER A 67 -1.33 -0.03 -4.66
C SER A 67 -0.24 0.48 -5.62
N VAL A 68 0.04 1.78 -5.62
CA VAL A 68 1.09 2.39 -6.44
C VAL A 68 2.47 1.89 -6.05
N LEU A 69 2.76 1.74 -4.75
CA LEU A 69 4.04 1.21 -4.27
C LEU A 69 4.25 -0.26 -4.68
N ILE A 70 3.23 -1.09 -4.55
CA ILE A 70 3.27 -2.50 -4.97
C ILE A 70 3.49 -2.61 -6.48
N GLU A 71 2.83 -1.78 -7.28
CA GLU A 71 3.01 -1.74 -8.74
C GLU A 71 4.42 -1.26 -9.14
N LYS A 72 4.97 -0.27 -8.44
CA LYS A 72 6.38 0.14 -8.64
C LYS A 72 7.34 -0.99 -8.32
N GLU A 73 7.15 -1.68 -7.20
CA GLU A 73 7.99 -2.80 -6.80
C GLU A 73 7.91 -3.97 -7.78
N LYS A 74 6.72 -4.28 -8.30
CA LYS A 74 6.52 -5.28 -9.36
C LYS A 74 7.27 -4.90 -10.65
N ARG A 75 7.30 -3.61 -11.01
CA ARG A 75 8.09 -3.11 -12.14
C ARG A 75 9.59 -3.15 -11.88
N ASP A 76 10.04 -2.84 -10.67
CA ASP A 76 11.47 -2.89 -10.30
C ASP A 76 11.99 -4.34 -10.19
N LEU A 77 11.13 -5.29 -9.84
CA LEU A 77 11.42 -6.73 -9.91
C LEU A 77 11.37 -7.29 -11.35
N SER A 78 10.79 -6.54 -12.30
CA SER A 78 10.68 -6.88 -13.72
C SER A 78 11.93 -6.53 -14.54
N LEU A 79 13.12 -6.94 -14.07
CA LEU A 79 14.28 -7.09 -14.96
C LEU A 79 14.98 -8.45 -14.91
N LYS A 80 14.52 -9.42 -14.11
CA LYS A 80 14.92 -10.83 -14.28
C LYS A 80 13.79 -11.82 -13.92
N ASN A 81 13.35 -12.53 -14.97
CA ASN A 81 12.58 -13.78 -14.97
C ASN A 81 11.06 -13.65 -14.78
N ASN A 82 10.32 -13.52 -15.86
CA ASN A 82 10.00 -14.64 -16.74
C ASN A 82 9.43 -14.04 -18.02
N SER A 83 10.09 -14.34 -19.13
CA SER A 83 9.47 -14.46 -20.44
C SER A 83 8.03 -14.93 -20.27
N ASP A 84 7.10 -14.15 -20.81
CA ASP A 84 5.75 -14.58 -21.12
C ASP A 84 5.82 -16.03 -21.61
N LYS A 85 5.44 -16.95 -20.72
CA LYS A 85 4.83 -18.19 -21.16
C LYS A 85 3.48 -17.78 -21.74
N GLU A 86 3.51 -17.22 -22.95
CA GLU A 86 2.42 -17.43 -23.89
C GLU A 86 2.40 -18.94 -24.17
N VAL A 87 1.60 -19.61 -23.37
CA VAL A 87 0.92 -20.82 -23.78
C VAL A 87 -0.03 -20.39 -24.89
N VAL A 88 0.32 -20.70 -26.14
CA VAL A 88 -0.47 -21.38 -27.19
C VAL A 88 0.38 -21.44 -28.46
#